data_AF-A0AAD3HFR7-F1
#
_entry.id   AF-A0AAD3HFR7-F1
#
_cell.length_a   1.000
_cell.length_b   1.000
_cell.length_c   1.000
_cell.angle_alpha   90.00
_cell.angle_beta   90.00
_cell.angle_gamma   90.00
#
_symmetry.space_group_name_H-M   'P 1'
#
loop_
_entity.id
_entity.type
_entity.pdbx_description
1 polymer ?
#
loop_
_entity_poly.entity_id
_entity_poly.type
_entity_poly.pdbx_seq_one_letter_code
_entity_poly.pdbx_strand_id
1 'polypeptide(L)'
;MKFSLSLFTIAVLGLNQAEAFSTASFSRSAISQSLKIKAPSSSSVLNKKTSAPLIQPISLSSAATANGESKIDSTESTEDEKPPTLYIPADGKNRLIFTLAFMTGVADVAMVLKYSNFATMMTGNCMHAARHLSQGNLGLFVYLLGVISSYFIGLASFRTIFLQQKEKSLKYLAPIVTLAFLAADQLSFMNPMRKWPAMFLLSGSFAILNAIGTDMTGTMCFVVTGHMTKIANALHDRFSKLTSFKKIDLPSFNRSIFVTFSFFLGAFAAWAGNAAFPTLKERGLLSIMGLVYGTVLTWQHYRQG
;
A
#
# COMPACT_ATOMS: atom_id res chain seq x y z
N MET A 1 -12.09 10.35 -25.35
CA MET A 1 -11.80 11.03 -24.07
C MET A 1 -13.03 11.34 -23.18
N LYS A 2 -14.26 10.95 -23.53
CA LYS A 2 -15.47 11.23 -22.71
C LYS A 2 -15.73 10.25 -21.56
N PHE A 3 -15.01 9.12 -21.51
CA PHE A 3 -15.31 8.02 -20.56
C PHE A 3 -14.75 8.24 -19.15
N SER A 4 -13.66 9.01 -18.99
CA SER A 4 -12.99 9.20 -17.68
C SER A 4 -13.71 10.22 -16.78
N LEU A 5 -14.38 11.23 -17.35
CA LEU A 5 -15.18 12.18 -16.57
C LEU A 5 -16.43 11.54 -15.95
N SER A 6 -17.03 10.55 -16.61
CA SER A 6 -18.26 9.89 -16.16
C SER A 6 -18.02 9.06 -14.89
N LEU A 7 -16.94 8.26 -14.85
CA LEU A 7 -16.58 7.48 -13.67
C LEU A 7 -16.21 8.35 -12.46
N PHE A 8 -15.52 9.47 -12.70
CA PHE A 8 -15.22 10.43 -11.64
C PHE A 8 -16.49 11.09 -11.10
N THR A 9 -17.44 11.43 -11.97
CA THR A 9 -18.73 12.02 -11.59
C THR A 9 -19.62 11.03 -10.82
N ILE A 10 -19.62 9.75 -11.21
CA ILE A 10 -20.35 8.69 -10.50
C ILE A 10 -19.74 8.43 -9.11
N ALA A 11 -18.42 8.45 -8.99
CA ALA A 11 -17.75 8.32 -7.69
C ALA A 11 -18.06 9.52 -6.77
N VAL A 12 -18.06 10.74 -7.31
CA VAL A 12 -18.39 11.98 -6.58
C VAL A 12 -19.88 12.03 -6.19
N LEU A 13 -20.79 11.56 -7.03
CA LEU A 13 -22.22 11.50 -6.72
C LEU A 13 -22.55 10.41 -5.70
N GLY A 14 -21.86 9.27 -5.74
CA GLY A 14 -21.99 8.22 -4.71
C GLY A 14 -21.50 8.68 -3.33
N LEU A 15 -20.47 9.53 -3.29
CA LEU A 15 -19.94 10.15 -2.06
C LEU A 15 -20.98 11.04 -1.35
N ASN A 16 -21.77 11.82 -2.10
CA ASN A 16 -22.78 12.71 -1.53
C ASN A 16 -23.94 11.95 -0.86
N GLN A 17 -24.27 10.72 -1.30
CA GLN A 17 -25.30 9.92 -0.64
C GLN A 17 -24.80 9.23 0.65
N ALA A 18 -23.51 8.90 0.74
CA ALA A 18 -22.91 8.40 1.98
C ALA A 18 -22.81 9.49 3.07
N GLU A 19 -22.70 10.78 2.68
CA GLU A 19 -22.67 11.93 3.61
C GLU A 19 -23.97 12.07 4.45
N ALA A 20 -25.12 11.67 3.90
CA ALA A 20 -26.41 11.72 4.61
C ALA A 20 -26.53 10.65 5.72
N PHE A 21 -25.82 9.53 5.59
CA PHE A 21 -25.91 8.39 6.52
C PHE A 21 -24.87 8.46 7.67
N SER A 22 -23.71 9.09 7.41
CA SER A 22 -22.62 9.16 8.39
C SER A 22 -22.76 10.29 9.41
N THR A 23 -23.32 11.44 9.01
CA THR A 23 -23.53 12.59 9.92
C THR A 23 -24.55 12.29 11.02
N ALA A 24 -25.53 11.42 10.76
CA ALA A 24 -26.52 10.98 11.75
C ALA A 24 -25.93 10.06 12.85
N SER A 25 -24.85 9.33 12.57
CA SER A 25 -24.27 8.32 13.48
C SER A 25 -23.10 8.86 14.31
N PHE A 26 -22.34 9.83 13.80
CA PHE A 26 -21.16 10.36 14.48
C PHE A 26 -21.49 11.26 15.70
N SER A 27 -22.66 11.92 15.70
CA SER A 27 -23.06 12.85 16.78
C SER A 27 -23.41 12.17 18.11
N ARG A 28 -23.76 10.86 18.11
CA ARG A 28 -24.12 10.14 19.36
C ARG A 28 -22.96 9.42 20.06
N SER A 29 -21.85 9.14 19.37
CA SER A 29 -20.76 8.33 19.94
C SER A 29 -19.68 9.13 20.66
N ALA A 30 -19.46 10.40 20.27
CA ALA A 30 -18.36 11.21 20.79
C ALA A 30 -18.58 11.77 22.22
N ILE A 31 -19.81 11.76 22.75
CA ILE A 31 -20.13 12.36 24.06
C ILE A 31 -20.00 11.34 25.23
N SER A 32 -19.92 10.03 24.96
CA SER A 32 -19.99 9.01 26.03
C SER A 32 -18.65 8.39 26.45
N GLN A 33 -17.54 8.66 25.75
CA GLN A 33 -16.25 7.98 26.02
C GLN A 33 -15.18 8.79 26.78
N SER A 34 -15.43 10.07 27.11
CA SER A 34 -14.44 10.94 27.77
C SER A 34 -14.52 10.99 29.31
N LEU A 35 -15.39 10.22 29.97
CA LEU A 35 -15.52 10.21 31.44
C LEU A 35 -15.60 8.79 32.02
N LYS A 36 -14.47 8.06 32.06
CA LYS A 36 -14.15 7.04 33.08
C LYS A 36 -12.75 6.43 32.84
N ILE A 37 -11.70 7.19 33.17
CA ILE A 37 -10.42 6.57 33.55
C ILE A 37 -10.38 6.61 35.08
N LYS A 38 -10.99 5.62 35.72
CA LYS A 38 -10.88 5.37 37.15
C LYS A 38 -9.64 4.50 37.36
N ALA A 39 -8.64 5.03 38.05
CA ALA A 39 -7.42 4.31 38.39
C ALA A 39 -7.74 3.07 39.26
N PRO A 40 -7.17 1.89 38.97
CA PRO A 40 -7.36 0.73 39.83
C PRO A 40 -6.42 0.83 41.05
N SER A 41 -7.05 0.92 42.22
CA SER A 41 -6.42 0.75 43.52
C SER A 41 -5.88 -0.67 43.68
N SER A 42 -4.65 -0.75 44.15
CA SER A 42 -3.98 -1.94 44.64
C SER A 42 -4.77 -2.66 45.74
N SER A 43 -5.11 -3.92 45.53
CA SER A 43 -5.41 -4.85 46.62
C SER A 43 -4.99 -6.27 46.27
N SER A 44 -4.22 -6.79 47.22
CA SER A 44 -3.66 -8.11 47.45
C SER A 44 -4.63 -9.30 47.37
N VAL A 45 -4.05 -10.45 46.98
CA VAL A 45 -4.35 -11.82 47.47
C VAL A 45 -5.70 -12.43 47.08
N LEU A 46 -5.66 -13.44 46.21
CA LEU A 46 -6.08 -14.81 46.59
C LEU A 46 -5.57 -15.85 45.59
N ASN A 47 -4.90 -16.84 46.16
CA ASN A 47 -4.38 -18.04 45.54
C ASN A 47 -5.56 -18.94 45.10
N LYS A 48 -5.73 -19.21 43.80
CA LYS A 48 -6.66 -20.25 43.32
C LYS A 48 -5.97 -21.11 42.26
N LYS A 49 -5.56 -22.29 42.72
CA LYS A 49 -5.01 -23.39 41.94
C LYS A 49 -6.12 -23.93 41.04
N THR A 50 -6.16 -23.47 39.80
CA THR A 50 -7.07 -24.00 38.76
C THR A 50 -6.25 -24.88 37.84
N SER A 51 -6.59 -26.17 37.87
CA SER A 51 -6.10 -27.22 36.98
C SER A 51 -6.34 -26.83 35.52
N ALA A 52 -5.27 -26.84 34.73
CA ALA A 52 -5.32 -26.59 33.30
C ALA A 52 -5.94 -27.79 32.56
N PRO A 53 -6.93 -27.58 31.66
CA PRO A 53 -7.29 -28.60 30.69
C PRO A 53 -6.21 -28.67 29.61
N LEU A 54 -5.78 -29.90 29.34
CA LEU A 54 -4.85 -30.28 28.28
C LEU A 54 -5.44 -29.89 26.91
N ILE A 55 -5.00 -28.79 26.33
CA ILE A 55 -5.34 -28.40 24.95
C ILE A 55 -4.53 -29.29 24.03
N GLN A 56 -5.20 -30.24 23.38
CA GLN A 56 -4.62 -31.02 22.29
C GLN A 56 -4.28 -30.10 21.10
N PRO A 57 -3.19 -30.36 20.37
CA PRO A 57 -2.83 -29.59 19.20
C PRO A 57 -3.91 -29.74 18.12
N ILE A 58 -4.55 -28.63 17.76
CA ILE A 58 -5.39 -28.52 16.56
C ILE A 58 -4.46 -28.72 15.37
N SER A 59 -4.53 -29.90 14.77
CA SER A 59 -3.98 -30.19 13.45
C SER A 59 -4.76 -29.34 12.43
N LEU A 60 -4.16 -28.23 12.02
CA LEU A 60 -4.55 -27.51 10.81
C LEU A 60 -4.24 -28.40 9.60
N SER A 61 -5.21 -29.25 9.27
CA SER A 61 -5.30 -29.95 7.99
C SER A 61 -5.30 -28.90 6.88
N SER A 62 -4.25 -28.94 6.06
CA SER A 62 -4.18 -28.16 4.83
C SER A 62 -5.38 -28.54 3.96
N ALA A 63 -6.23 -27.56 3.64
CA ALA A 63 -7.19 -27.69 2.56
C ALA A 63 -6.40 -27.79 1.25
N ALA A 64 -6.04 -29.02 0.91
CA ALA A 64 -5.63 -29.43 -0.41
C ALA A 64 -6.73 -29.00 -1.38
N THR A 65 -6.38 -28.09 -2.28
CA THR A 65 -7.23 -27.76 -3.42
C THR A 65 -7.26 -29.00 -4.30
N ALA A 66 -8.46 -29.55 -4.49
CA ALA A 66 -8.69 -30.75 -5.26
C ALA A 66 -8.18 -30.58 -6.70
N ASN A 67 -7.27 -31.48 -7.08
CA ASN A 67 -6.90 -31.77 -8.45
C ASN A 67 -8.14 -32.24 -9.20
N GLY A 68 -8.61 -31.44 -10.15
CA GLY A 68 -9.40 -31.93 -11.28
C GLY A 68 -8.44 -32.42 -12.35
N GLU A 69 -8.30 -33.73 -12.49
CA GLU A 69 -7.61 -34.38 -13.62
C GLU A 69 -8.39 -34.10 -14.91
N SER A 70 -8.04 -33.01 -15.57
CA SER A 70 -8.31 -32.80 -16.99
C SER A 70 -7.18 -33.44 -17.77
N LYS A 71 -7.42 -34.66 -18.28
CA LYS A 71 -6.56 -35.38 -19.22
C LYS A 71 -6.48 -34.58 -20.53
N ILE A 72 -5.55 -33.63 -20.58
CA ILE A 72 -5.16 -32.92 -21.80
C ILE A 72 -4.03 -33.72 -22.42
N ASP A 73 -4.35 -34.32 -23.55
CA ASP A 73 -3.43 -34.92 -24.49
C ASP A 73 -2.56 -33.80 -25.07
N SER A 74 -1.42 -33.53 -24.44
CA SER A 74 -0.45 -32.54 -24.89
C SER A 74 0.77 -33.25 -25.45
N THR A 75 0.78 -33.35 -26.77
CA THR A 75 1.96 -33.65 -27.57
C THR A 75 3.07 -32.68 -27.19
N GLU A 76 4.09 -33.26 -26.58
CA GLU A 76 5.36 -32.68 -26.16
C GLU A 76 6.04 -31.97 -27.34
N SER A 77 5.98 -30.63 -27.33
CA SER A 77 6.99 -29.81 -27.99
C SER A 77 7.91 -29.28 -26.89
N THR A 78 9.04 -29.96 -26.74
CA THR A 78 10.23 -29.47 -26.03
C THR A 78 10.74 -28.20 -26.73
N GLU A 79 10.04 -27.09 -26.54
CA GLU A 79 10.66 -25.78 -26.70
C GLU A 79 11.57 -25.58 -25.50
N ASP A 80 12.88 -25.54 -25.76
CA ASP A 80 13.94 -25.13 -24.84
C ASP A 80 13.50 -23.87 -24.08
N GLU A 81 12.97 -24.05 -22.86
CA GLU A 81 12.62 -22.97 -21.95
C GLU A 81 13.94 -22.34 -21.48
N LYS A 82 14.45 -21.43 -22.32
CA LYS A 82 15.69 -20.69 -22.09
C LYS A 82 15.57 -20.08 -20.69
N PRO A 83 16.45 -20.44 -19.74
CA PRO A 83 16.32 -20.02 -18.35
C PRO A 83 16.17 -18.51 -18.33
N PRO A 84 15.21 -17.95 -17.56
CA PRO A 84 14.90 -16.53 -17.57
C PRO A 84 16.20 -15.76 -17.41
N THR A 85 16.64 -15.16 -18.51
CA THR A 85 17.94 -14.51 -18.58
C THR A 85 17.90 -13.41 -17.54
N LEU A 86 18.74 -13.53 -16.51
CA LEU A 86 18.83 -12.61 -15.39
C LEU A 86 19.10 -11.21 -15.96
N TYR A 87 18.03 -10.45 -16.14
CA TYR A 87 18.08 -9.12 -16.73
C TYR A 87 18.76 -8.21 -15.72
N ILE A 88 20.06 -7.94 -15.92
CA ILE A 88 20.79 -6.92 -15.17
C ILE A 88 20.30 -5.58 -15.72
N PRO A 89 19.49 -4.82 -14.95
CA PRO A 89 18.95 -3.59 -15.47
C PRO A 89 20.06 -2.55 -15.65
N ALA A 90 20.04 -1.82 -16.76
CA ALA A 90 20.86 -0.63 -16.97
C ALA A 90 20.75 0.32 -15.75
N ASP A 91 21.88 0.91 -15.34
CA ASP A 91 22.08 1.69 -14.09
C ASP A 91 20.98 2.70 -13.74
N GLY A 92 20.23 3.18 -14.73
CA GLY A 92 19.09 4.08 -14.53
C GLY A 92 17.93 3.50 -13.74
N LYS A 93 17.61 2.21 -13.90
CA LYS A 93 16.42 1.62 -13.28
C LYS A 93 16.56 1.51 -11.76
N ASN A 94 17.77 1.24 -11.27
CA ASN A 94 18.05 1.14 -9.83
C ASN A 94 17.78 2.47 -9.12
N ARG A 95 18.19 3.60 -9.72
CA ARG A 95 17.93 4.94 -9.16
C ARG A 95 16.43 5.23 -9.03
N LEU A 96 15.64 4.86 -10.04
CA LEU A 96 14.18 5.02 -10.00
C LEU A 96 13.57 4.20 -8.86
N ILE A 97 13.96 2.93 -8.73
CA ILE A 97 13.45 2.04 -7.68
C ILE A 97 13.76 2.62 -6.29
N PHE A 98 14.99 3.06 -6.05
CA PHE A 98 15.38 3.65 -4.77
C PHE A 98 14.63 4.94 -4.47
N THR A 99 14.42 5.80 -5.48
CA THR A 99 13.65 7.03 -5.34
C THR A 99 12.18 6.73 -5.01
N LEU A 100 11.56 5.77 -5.69
CA LEU A 100 10.19 5.36 -5.42
C LEU A 100 10.05 4.71 -4.04
N ALA A 101 11.01 3.88 -3.62
CA ALA A 101 11.03 3.28 -2.29
C ALA A 101 11.16 4.33 -1.19
N PHE A 102 12.08 5.29 -1.36
CA PHE A 102 12.23 6.43 -0.45
C PHE A 102 10.96 7.25 -0.34
N MET A 103 10.38 7.66 -1.48
CA MET A 103 9.14 8.44 -1.50
C MET A 103 7.95 7.69 -0.91
N THR A 104 7.91 6.36 -1.05
CA THR A 104 6.90 5.52 -0.39
C THR A 104 7.07 5.56 1.13
N GLY A 105 8.29 5.44 1.65
CA GLY A 105 8.53 5.56 3.09
C GLY A 105 8.07 6.93 3.62
N VAL A 106 8.35 8.00 2.88
CA VAL A 106 7.86 9.36 3.20
C VAL A 106 6.33 9.39 3.20
N ALA A 107 5.71 8.81 2.18
CA ALA A 107 4.27 8.72 2.02
C ALA A 107 3.59 8.02 3.19
N ASP A 108 4.06 6.83 3.54
CA ASP A 108 3.40 5.97 4.52
C ASP A 108 3.35 6.64 5.88
N VAL A 109 4.48 7.22 6.32
CA VAL A 109 4.55 7.95 7.59
C VAL A 109 3.67 9.20 7.54
N ALA A 110 3.73 9.98 6.45
CA ALA A 110 2.88 11.17 6.29
C ALA A 110 1.38 10.84 6.37
N MET A 111 0.96 9.76 5.69
CA MET A 111 -0.43 9.33 5.62
C MET A 111 -0.92 8.76 6.95
N VAL A 112 -0.10 7.95 7.64
CA VAL A 112 -0.42 7.45 8.97
C VAL A 112 -0.54 8.60 9.97
N LEU A 113 0.38 9.57 9.93
CA LEU A 113 0.33 10.71 10.84
C LEU A 113 -0.89 11.62 10.59
N LYS A 114 -1.29 11.82 9.32
CA LYS A 114 -2.38 12.76 8.96
C LYS A 114 -3.77 12.12 9.00
N TYR A 115 -3.88 10.88 8.54
CA TYR A 115 -5.16 10.18 8.33
C TYR A 115 -5.33 8.90 9.14
N SER A 116 -4.29 8.44 9.84
CA SER A 116 -4.27 7.15 10.55
C SER A 116 -4.56 5.95 9.64
N ASN A 117 -4.21 6.05 8.36
CA ASN A 117 -4.42 5.03 7.34
C ASN A 117 -3.21 4.86 6.43
N PHE A 118 -3.13 3.70 5.78
CA PHE A 118 -2.09 3.39 4.81
C PHE A 118 -2.64 3.57 3.40
N ALA A 119 -2.12 4.52 2.62
CA ALA A 119 -2.59 4.70 1.24
C ALA A 119 -1.97 3.67 0.27
N THR A 120 -0.87 3.04 0.69
CA THR A 120 -0.02 2.15 -0.08
C THR A 120 -0.26 0.68 0.28
N MET A 121 -0.49 0.38 1.56
CA MET A 121 -0.68 -0.97 2.09
C MET A 121 -2.16 -1.30 2.33
N MET A 122 -2.87 -1.75 1.29
CA MET A 122 -4.29 -2.13 1.41
C MET A 122 -4.54 -3.27 2.40
N THR A 123 -3.58 -4.19 2.59
CA THR A 123 -3.68 -5.26 3.59
C THR A 123 -3.88 -4.70 5.01
N GLY A 124 -3.20 -3.60 5.35
CA GLY A 124 -3.41 -2.91 6.61
C GLY A 124 -4.83 -2.37 6.72
N ASN A 125 -5.31 -1.67 5.68
CA ASN A 125 -6.69 -1.15 5.66
C ASN A 125 -7.74 -2.26 5.77
N CYS A 126 -7.52 -3.43 5.16
CA CYS A 126 -8.41 -4.59 5.30
C CYS A 126 -8.48 -5.08 6.75
N MET A 127 -7.34 -5.17 7.44
CA MET A 127 -7.28 -5.57 8.85
C MET A 127 -7.98 -4.53 9.75
N HIS A 128 -7.78 -3.24 9.49
CA HIS A 128 -8.48 -2.16 10.19
C HIS A 128 -10.01 -2.22 9.94
N ALA A 129 -10.43 -2.51 8.71
CA ALA A 129 -11.85 -2.64 8.36
C ALA A 129 -12.49 -3.82 9.10
N ALA A 130 -11.85 -4.99 9.11
CA ALA A 130 -12.32 -6.16 9.84
C ALA A 130 -12.44 -5.90 11.35
N ARG A 131 -11.47 -5.16 11.93
CA ARG A 131 -11.53 -4.72 13.32
C ARG A 131 -12.71 -3.79 13.60
N HIS A 132 -12.97 -2.81 12.73
CA HIS A 132 -14.12 -1.91 12.92
C HIS A 132 -15.46 -2.64 12.74
N LEU A 133 -15.52 -3.63 11.85
CA LEU A 133 -16.68 -4.49 11.68
C LEU A 133 -16.97 -5.31 12.95
N SER A 134 -15.96 -5.93 13.55
CA SER A 134 -16.15 -6.71 14.78
C SER A 134 -16.54 -5.86 15.99
N GLN A 135 -16.18 -4.58 15.99
CA GLN A 135 -16.57 -3.61 17.02
C GLN A 135 -17.94 -2.96 16.75
N GLY A 136 -18.62 -3.30 15.65
CA GLY A 136 -19.90 -2.69 15.26
C GLY A 136 -19.80 -1.24 14.75
N ASN A 137 -18.59 -0.74 14.45
CA ASN A 137 -18.40 0.61 13.93
C ASN A 137 -18.50 0.62 12.40
N LEU A 138 -19.74 0.59 11.90
CA LEU A 138 -20.03 0.51 10.46
C LEU A 138 -19.56 1.74 9.68
N GLY A 139 -19.53 2.93 10.29
CA GLY A 139 -19.09 4.16 9.62
C GLY A 139 -17.63 4.10 9.19
N LEU A 140 -16.72 3.70 10.09
CA LEU A 140 -15.30 3.53 9.77
C LEU A 140 -15.05 2.33 8.85
N PHE A 141 -15.85 1.27 8.97
CA PHE A 141 -15.80 0.13 8.06
C PHE A 141 -16.11 0.54 6.61
N VAL A 142 -17.23 1.23 6.37
CA VAL A 142 -17.63 1.70 5.04
C VAL A 142 -16.61 2.69 4.47
N TYR A 143 -16.07 3.57 5.31
CA TYR A 143 -14.99 4.47 4.94
C TYR A 143 -13.76 3.72 4.38
N LEU A 144 -13.25 2.74 5.14
CA LEU A 144 -12.09 1.95 4.71
C LEU A 144 -12.38 1.12 3.47
N LEU A 145 -13.60 0.58 3.35
CA LEU A 145 -14.03 -0.11 2.14
C LEU A 145 -14.00 0.83 0.93
N GLY A 146 -14.43 2.08 1.08
CA GLY A 146 -14.32 3.12 0.06
C GLY A 146 -12.86 3.42 -0.35
N VAL A 147 -11.94 3.48 0.63
CA VAL A 147 -10.49 3.65 0.35
C VAL A 147 -9.97 2.49 -0.50
N ILE A 148 -10.34 1.25 -0.14
CA ILE A 148 -9.95 0.02 -0.84
C ILE A 148 -10.56 -0.02 -2.25
N SER A 149 -11.84 0.30 -2.40
CA SER A 149 -12.50 0.37 -3.71
C SER A 149 -11.85 1.42 -4.61
N SER A 150 -11.53 2.59 -4.07
CA SER A 150 -10.84 3.65 -4.82
C SER A 150 -9.45 3.22 -5.30
N TYR A 151 -8.74 2.43 -4.49
CA TYR A 151 -7.47 1.81 -4.90
C TYR A 151 -7.65 0.87 -6.10
N PHE A 152 -8.63 -0.03 -6.05
CA PHE A 152 -8.93 -0.93 -7.18
C PHE A 152 -9.33 -0.17 -8.46
N ILE A 153 -10.11 0.90 -8.32
CA ILE A 153 -10.46 1.78 -9.45
C ILE A 153 -9.19 2.42 -10.05
N GLY A 154 -8.25 2.86 -9.22
CA GLY A 154 -6.96 3.39 -9.67
C GLY A 154 -6.14 2.35 -10.45
N LEU A 155 -6.06 1.11 -9.97
CA LEU A 155 -5.41 -0.01 -10.68
C LEU A 155 -6.08 -0.30 -12.03
N ALA A 156 -7.41 -0.40 -12.04
CA ALA A 156 -8.17 -0.66 -13.26
C ALA A 156 -7.99 0.47 -14.28
N SER A 157 -8.04 1.73 -13.83
CA SER A 157 -7.83 2.91 -14.67
C SER A 157 -6.43 2.90 -15.30
N PHE A 158 -5.39 2.62 -14.51
CA PHE A 158 -4.04 2.46 -15.04
C PHE A 158 -3.99 1.37 -16.12
N ARG A 159 -4.53 0.19 -15.83
CA ARG A 159 -4.50 -0.95 -16.77
C ARG A 159 -5.21 -0.62 -18.09
N THR A 160 -6.36 0.05 -18.03
CA THR A 160 -7.09 0.49 -19.23
C THR A 160 -6.29 1.50 -20.04
N ILE A 161 -5.69 2.51 -19.40
CA ILE A 161 -4.86 3.53 -20.08
C ILE A 161 -3.62 2.87 -20.70
N PHE A 162 -2.98 1.97 -19.97
CA PHE A 162 -1.79 1.25 -20.41
C PHE A 162 -2.07 0.40 -21.66
N LEU A 163 -3.17 -0.36 -21.68
CA LEU A 163 -3.58 -1.14 -22.84
C LEU A 163 -3.87 -0.28 -24.08
N GLN A 164 -4.40 0.93 -23.88
CA GLN A 164 -4.73 1.84 -24.98
C GLN A 164 -3.52 2.58 -25.56
N GLN A 165 -2.51 2.91 -24.73
CA GLN A 165 -1.46 3.86 -25.13
C GLN A 165 -0.02 3.32 -25.01
N LYS A 166 0.15 2.07 -24.54
CA LYS A 166 1.43 1.36 -24.34
C LYS A 166 2.53 2.30 -23.82
N GLU A 167 3.41 2.76 -24.71
CA GLU A 167 4.61 3.55 -24.41
C GLU A 167 4.32 5.02 -24.01
N LYS A 168 3.20 5.60 -24.45
CA LYS A 168 2.86 7.01 -24.16
C LYS A 168 2.10 7.19 -22.84
N SER A 169 1.82 6.10 -22.12
CA SER A 169 1.01 6.11 -20.90
C SER A 169 1.60 6.99 -19.78
N LEU A 170 2.92 6.94 -19.56
CA LEU A 170 3.57 7.73 -18.50
C LEU A 170 3.39 9.25 -18.67
N LYS A 171 3.39 9.74 -19.91
CA LYS A 171 3.22 11.17 -20.22
C LYS A 171 1.90 11.72 -19.70
N TYR A 172 0.84 10.91 -19.70
CA TYR A 172 -0.49 11.30 -19.22
C TYR A 172 -0.69 10.98 -17.74
N LEU A 173 -0.09 9.91 -17.22
CA LEU A 173 -0.23 9.52 -15.82
C LEU A 173 0.49 10.47 -14.86
N ALA A 174 1.65 11.01 -15.26
CA ALA A 174 2.41 11.96 -14.45
C ALA A 174 1.60 13.21 -14.01
N PRO A 175 0.94 13.95 -14.93
CA PRO A 175 0.10 15.08 -14.54
C PRO A 175 -1.15 14.66 -13.76
N ILE A 176 -1.76 13.50 -14.07
CA ILE A 176 -2.92 13.00 -13.33
C ILE A 176 -2.57 12.76 -11.86
N VAL A 177 -1.48 12.04 -11.58
CA VAL A 177 -1.02 11.79 -10.21
C VAL A 177 -0.67 13.11 -9.52
N THR A 178 0.06 14.00 -10.19
CA THR A 178 0.42 15.32 -9.62
C THR A 178 -0.82 16.12 -9.22
N LEU A 179 -1.79 16.24 -10.14
CA LEU A 179 -3.03 16.96 -9.89
C LEU A 179 -3.88 16.31 -8.79
N ALA A 180 -3.91 14.98 -8.71
CA ALA A 180 -4.64 14.27 -7.66
C ALA A 180 -4.03 14.51 -6.27
N PHE A 181 -2.70 14.55 -6.15
CA PHE A 181 -2.02 14.91 -4.90
C PHE A 181 -2.25 16.37 -4.50
N LEU A 182 -2.15 17.30 -5.47
CA LEU A 182 -2.47 18.72 -5.25
C LEU A 182 -3.93 18.89 -4.80
N ALA A 183 -4.87 18.24 -5.48
CA ALA A 183 -6.29 18.28 -5.14
C ALA A 183 -6.56 17.68 -3.76
N ALA A 184 -5.91 16.57 -3.41
CA ALA A 184 -6.04 15.97 -2.09
C ALA A 184 -5.51 16.88 -0.97
N ASP A 185 -4.41 17.60 -1.22
CA ASP A 185 -3.88 18.58 -0.27
C ASP A 185 -4.85 19.76 -0.07
N GLN A 186 -5.39 20.31 -1.16
CA GLN A 186 -6.39 21.38 -1.12
C GLN A 186 -7.67 20.94 -0.40
N LEU A 187 -8.21 19.75 -0.71
CA LEU A 187 -9.38 19.20 -0.04
C LEU A 187 -9.16 19.00 1.47
N SER A 188 -7.96 18.57 1.84
CA SER A 188 -7.57 18.41 3.25
C SER A 188 -7.49 19.73 3.99
N PHE A 189 -7.11 20.79 3.28
CA PHE A 189 -7.04 22.14 3.83
C PHE A 189 -8.42 22.76 4.02
N MET A 190 -9.31 22.63 3.02
CA MET A 190 -10.63 23.26 3.07
C MET A 190 -11.51 22.73 4.20
N ASN A 191 -11.47 21.42 4.48
CA ASN A 191 -12.30 20.80 5.51
C ASN A 191 -11.54 19.68 6.22
N PRO A 192 -10.83 19.96 7.33
CA PRO A 192 -10.07 18.93 8.05
C PRO A 192 -10.95 17.79 8.61
N MET A 193 -12.26 18.05 8.74
CA MET A 193 -13.26 17.04 9.13
C MET A 193 -13.62 16.08 7.98
N ARG A 194 -13.53 16.52 6.72
CA ARG A 194 -13.86 15.71 5.53
C ARG A 194 -12.61 15.09 4.93
N LYS A 195 -11.99 14.17 5.67
CA LYS A 195 -10.77 13.46 5.24
C LYS A 195 -11.01 12.47 4.08
N TRP A 196 -12.26 12.16 3.78
CA TRP A 196 -12.61 11.04 2.88
C TRP A 196 -12.24 11.29 1.43
N PRO A 197 -12.62 12.42 0.81
CA PRO A 197 -12.35 12.64 -0.61
C PRO A 197 -10.84 12.70 -0.90
N ALA A 198 -10.08 13.35 -0.02
CA ALA A 198 -8.61 13.41 -0.11
C ALA A 198 -8.01 12.00 -0.03
N MET A 199 -8.46 11.16 0.91
CA MET A 199 -7.97 9.80 1.05
C MET A 199 -8.33 8.89 -0.11
N PHE A 200 -9.52 9.04 -0.71
CA PHE A 200 -9.89 8.27 -1.91
C PHE A 200 -9.01 8.68 -3.09
N LEU A 201 -8.84 9.98 -3.34
CA LEU A 201 -7.94 10.47 -4.39
C LEU A 201 -6.50 9.98 -4.21
N LEU A 202 -5.97 10.04 -2.98
CA LEU A 202 -4.62 9.56 -2.68
C LEU A 202 -4.52 8.05 -2.88
N SER A 203 -5.48 7.28 -2.38
CA SER A 203 -5.53 5.82 -2.55
C SER A 203 -5.49 5.41 -4.03
N GLY A 204 -6.36 6.01 -4.86
CA GLY A 204 -6.35 5.76 -6.31
C GLY A 204 -5.04 6.17 -6.98
N SER A 205 -4.43 7.28 -6.55
CA SER A 205 -3.15 7.76 -7.09
C SER A 205 -1.98 6.83 -6.72
N PHE A 206 -1.93 6.36 -5.48
CA PHE A 206 -0.94 5.38 -5.04
C PHE A 206 -1.14 4.03 -5.73
N ALA A 207 -2.38 3.66 -6.07
CA ALA A 207 -2.65 2.48 -6.89
C ALA A 207 -2.02 2.59 -8.28
N ILE A 208 -2.17 3.76 -8.93
CA ILE A 208 -1.52 4.04 -10.22
C ILE A 208 0.01 3.99 -10.09
N LEU A 209 0.57 4.66 -9.07
CA LEU A 209 2.02 4.65 -8.81
C LEU A 209 2.55 3.24 -8.59
N ASN A 210 1.78 2.39 -7.91
CA ASN A 210 2.12 0.99 -7.71
C ASN A 210 2.13 0.19 -8.99
N ALA A 211 1.13 0.39 -9.83
CA ALA A 211 1.04 -0.32 -11.10
C ALA A 211 2.19 0.09 -12.02
N ILE A 212 2.53 1.38 -12.07
CA ILE A 212 3.73 1.88 -12.76
C ILE A 212 4.99 1.24 -12.17
N GLY A 213 5.14 1.27 -10.85
CA GLY A 213 6.30 0.67 -10.17
C GLY A 213 6.48 -0.81 -10.49
N THR A 214 5.37 -1.56 -10.56
CA THR A 214 5.36 -2.97 -10.93
C THR A 214 5.80 -3.18 -12.37
N ASP A 215 5.24 -2.41 -13.30
CA ASP A 215 5.54 -2.52 -14.73
C ASP A 215 7.00 -2.15 -15.04
N MET A 216 7.52 -1.08 -14.45
CA MET A 216 8.87 -0.58 -14.76
C MET A 216 9.99 -1.42 -14.16
N THR A 217 9.75 -2.01 -12.98
CA THR A 217 10.81 -2.62 -12.18
C THR A 217 10.69 -4.14 -12.10
N GLY A 218 9.58 -4.70 -12.62
CA GLY A 218 9.23 -6.11 -12.52
C GLY A 218 8.85 -6.55 -11.10
N THR A 219 8.78 -5.60 -10.16
CA THR A 219 8.53 -5.82 -8.73
C THR A 219 7.62 -4.70 -8.24
N MET A 220 6.57 -4.97 -7.46
CA MET A 220 5.74 -3.84 -7.01
C MET A 220 6.56 -2.86 -6.13
N CYS A 221 6.32 -1.56 -6.23
CA CYS A 221 7.13 -0.58 -5.49
C CYS A 221 6.88 -0.57 -3.97
N PHE A 222 5.74 -1.09 -3.49
CA PHE A 222 5.47 -1.24 -2.04
C PHE A 222 5.94 -2.59 -1.47
N VAL A 223 6.88 -3.23 -2.15
CA VAL A 223 7.40 -4.58 -1.84
C VAL A 223 8.52 -4.51 -0.82
N VAL A 224 8.41 -3.66 0.20
CA VAL A 224 9.24 -3.84 1.40
C VAL A 224 9.02 -5.27 1.90
N THR A 225 7.77 -5.73 1.94
CA THR A 225 7.44 -7.11 2.32
C THR A 225 8.15 -8.15 1.46
N GLY A 226 8.09 -8.07 0.12
CA GLY A 226 8.74 -9.10 -0.71
C GLY A 226 10.26 -8.98 -0.75
N HIS A 227 10.83 -7.78 -0.60
CA HIS A 227 12.28 -7.62 -0.40
C HIS A 227 12.72 -8.18 0.96
N MET A 228 11.94 -7.97 2.02
CA MET A 228 12.15 -8.60 3.31
C MET A 228 12.05 -10.13 3.24
N THR A 229 11.08 -10.69 2.50
CA THR A 229 10.98 -12.14 2.26
C THR A 229 12.21 -12.66 1.51
N LYS A 230 12.69 -11.95 0.48
CA LYS A 230 13.93 -12.31 -0.23
C LYS A 230 15.15 -12.29 0.69
N ILE A 231 15.26 -11.27 1.55
CA ILE A 231 16.34 -11.17 2.54
C ILE A 231 16.24 -12.32 3.54
N ALA A 232 15.05 -12.61 4.07
CA ALA A 232 14.81 -13.67 5.03
C ALA A 232 15.16 -15.05 4.44
N ASN A 233 14.75 -15.33 3.20
CA ASN A 233 15.07 -16.57 2.51
C ASN A 233 16.58 -16.70 2.25
N ALA A 234 17.24 -15.65 1.75
CA ALA A 234 18.69 -15.66 1.54
C ALA A 234 19.47 -15.83 2.85
N LEU A 235 18.97 -15.26 3.95
CA LEU A 235 19.55 -15.41 5.28
C LEU A 235 19.34 -16.83 5.81
N HIS A 236 18.14 -17.38 5.64
CA HIS A 236 17.82 -18.76 5.99
C HIS A 236 18.69 -19.76 5.24
N ASP A 237 18.82 -19.62 3.92
CA ASP A 237 19.67 -20.45 3.05
C ASP A 237 21.15 -20.39 3.46
N ARG A 238 21.61 -19.26 4.02
CA ARG A 238 22.99 -19.11 4.53
C ARG A 238 23.20 -19.80 5.87
N PHE A 239 22.18 -19.86 6.72
CA PHE A 239 22.24 -20.50 8.03
C PHE A 239 21.95 -22.01 7.97
N SER A 240 21.16 -22.47 7.01
CA SER A 240 20.92 -23.89 6.75
C SER A 240 22.14 -24.53 6.10
N LYS A 241 23.17 -24.81 6.90
CA LYS A 241 24.39 -25.59 6.53
C LYS A 241 24.09 -27.00 5.96
N LEU A 242 22.82 -27.40 5.88
CA LEU A 242 22.36 -28.73 5.50
C LEU A 242 22.08 -28.87 4.00
N THR A 243 22.02 -27.77 3.25
CA THR A 243 21.73 -27.77 1.82
C THR A 243 22.92 -27.26 1.04
N SER A 244 23.44 -28.12 0.14
CA SER A 244 24.54 -27.88 -0.79
C SER A 244 24.62 -26.41 -1.23
N PHE A 245 25.81 -25.79 -1.12
CA PHE A 245 26.10 -24.35 -1.29
C PHE A 245 25.45 -23.75 -2.56
N LYS A 246 24.17 -23.40 -2.49
CA LYS A 246 23.47 -22.73 -3.57
C LYS A 246 24.08 -21.33 -3.66
N LYS A 247 24.66 -21.00 -4.81
CA LYS A 247 25.22 -19.67 -5.06
C LYS A 247 24.10 -18.64 -4.86
N ILE A 248 24.24 -17.82 -3.82
CA ILE A 248 23.33 -16.70 -3.57
C ILE A 248 23.54 -15.68 -4.69
N ASP A 249 22.44 -15.20 -5.27
CA ASP A 249 22.45 -14.08 -6.21
C ASP A 249 22.69 -12.78 -5.44
N LEU A 250 23.98 -12.50 -5.13
CA LEU A 250 24.43 -11.31 -4.40
C LEU A 250 23.85 -10.00 -4.97
N PRO A 251 23.82 -9.78 -6.31
CA PRO A 251 23.19 -8.60 -6.90
C PRO A 251 21.73 -8.38 -6.47
N SER A 252 20.90 -9.42 -6.54
CA SER A 252 19.48 -9.34 -6.16
C SER A 252 19.28 -9.14 -4.65
N PHE A 253 20.13 -9.76 -3.85
CA PHE A 253 20.17 -9.57 -2.40
C PHE A 253 20.54 -8.13 -2.03
N ASN A 254 21.63 -7.60 -2.58
CA ASN A 254 22.08 -6.23 -2.33
C ASN A 254 21.02 -5.20 -2.76
N ARG A 255 20.41 -5.39 -3.95
CA ARG A 255 19.29 -4.54 -4.39
C ARG A 255 18.16 -4.55 -3.38
N SER A 256 17.80 -5.71 -2.84
CA SER A 256 16.71 -5.83 -1.84
C SER A 256 17.02 -5.10 -0.54
N ILE A 257 18.28 -5.15 -0.08
CA ILE A 257 18.75 -4.38 1.08
C ILE A 257 18.64 -2.88 0.83
N PHE A 258 19.15 -2.39 -0.31
CA PHE A 258 19.13 -0.96 -0.63
C PHE A 258 17.71 -0.43 -0.78
N VAL A 259 16.79 -1.19 -1.38
CA VAL A 259 15.37 -0.81 -1.47
C VAL A 259 14.75 -0.68 -0.08
N THR A 260 14.95 -1.70 0.77
CA THR A 260 14.43 -1.73 2.13
C THR A 260 15.00 -0.56 2.96
N PHE A 261 16.30 -0.33 2.87
CA PHE A 261 16.98 0.78 3.54
C PHE A 261 16.48 2.14 3.05
N SER A 262 16.29 2.32 1.73
CA SER A 262 15.77 3.56 1.16
C SER A 262 14.36 3.86 1.66
N PHE A 263 13.51 2.85 1.78
CA PHE A 263 12.18 2.99 2.39
C PHE A 263 12.26 3.48 3.83
N PHE A 264 13.07 2.84 4.68
CA PHE A 264 13.23 3.27 6.07
C PHE A 264 13.84 4.67 6.20
N LEU A 265 14.77 5.03 5.32
CA LEU A 265 15.34 6.37 5.25
C LEU A 265 14.26 7.41 4.89
N GLY A 266 13.36 7.09 3.97
CA GLY A 266 12.20 7.93 3.65
C GLY A 266 11.23 8.08 4.81
N ALA A 267 10.92 6.98 5.50
CA ALA A 267 10.07 6.99 6.69
C ALA A 267 10.69 7.85 7.82
N PHE A 268 12.00 7.70 8.05
CA PHE A 268 12.74 8.52 9.00
C PHE A 268 12.75 9.99 8.60
N ALA A 269 12.97 10.31 7.32
CA ALA A 269 12.94 11.67 6.80
C ALA A 269 11.57 12.34 7.00
N ALA A 270 10.46 11.62 6.76
CA ALA A 270 9.12 12.13 7.03
C ALA A 270 8.86 12.35 8.52
N TRP A 271 9.32 11.42 9.38
CA TRP A 271 9.21 11.58 10.83
C TRP A 271 10.01 12.79 11.33
N ALA A 272 11.29 12.91 10.94
CA ALA A 272 12.17 14.01 11.31
C ALA A 272 11.66 15.35 10.75
N GLY A 273 11.20 15.37 9.50
CA GLY A 273 10.60 16.54 8.86
C GLY A 273 9.33 17.00 9.57
N ASN A 274 8.48 16.06 10.01
CA ASN A 274 7.29 16.39 10.81
C ASN A 274 7.66 16.90 12.22
N ALA A 275 8.74 16.40 12.82
CA ALA A 275 9.22 16.87 14.11
C ALA A 275 9.81 18.30 14.02
N ALA A 276 10.56 18.60 12.95
CA ALA A 276 11.16 19.91 12.72
C ALA A 276 10.14 20.94 12.22
N PHE A 277 9.21 20.53 11.36
CA PHE A 277 8.25 21.38 10.67
C PHE A 277 6.83 20.81 10.74
N PRO A 278 6.15 20.90 11.91
CA PRO A 278 4.80 20.33 12.08
C PRO A 278 3.77 20.94 11.12
N THR A 279 3.98 22.18 10.69
CA THR A 279 3.14 22.86 9.69
C THR A 279 3.14 22.17 8.32
N LEU A 280 4.22 21.45 7.97
CA LEU A 280 4.36 20.75 6.70
C LEU A 280 3.37 19.57 6.61
N LYS A 281 3.12 18.87 7.73
CA LYS A 281 2.13 17.79 7.78
C LYS A 281 0.72 18.30 7.50
N GLU A 282 0.40 19.47 8.03
CA GLU A 282 -0.91 20.08 7.80
C GLU A 282 -1.06 20.57 6.37
N ARG A 283 -0.01 21.19 5.81
CA ARG A 283 -0.06 21.88 4.51
C ARG A 283 1.15 21.57 3.64
N GLY A 284 0.91 21.25 2.37
CA GLY A 284 1.95 21.25 1.34
C GLY A 284 2.70 19.94 1.19
N LEU A 285 2.78 19.08 2.22
CA LEU A 285 3.52 17.82 2.11
C LEU A 285 3.01 16.92 0.97
N LEU A 286 1.69 16.79 0.83
CA LEU A 286 1.10 16.01 -0.26
C LEU A 286 1.35 16.66 -1.63
N SER A 287 1.27 17.99 -1.71
CA SER A 287 1.59 18.74 -2.92
C SER A 287 3.04 18.54 -3.36
N ILE A 288 3.99 18.66 -2.42
CA ILE A 288 5.42 18.42 -2.66
C ILE A 288 5.64 17.00 -3.15
N MET A 289 5.04 16.01 -2.48
CA MET A 289 5.13 14.62 -2.92
C MET A 289 4.57 14.40 -4.33
N GLY A 290 3.42 15.00 -4.64
CA GLY A 290 2.82 14.96 -5.97
C GLY A 290 3.75 15.51 -7.05
N LEU A 291 4.39 16.65 -6.78
CA LEU A 291 5.37 17.25 -7.68
C LEU A 291 6.62 16.37 -7.87
N VAL A 292 7.12 15.77 -6.79
CA VAL A 292 8.27 14.85 -6.87
C VAL A 292 7.92 13.62 -7.69
N TYR A 293 6.77 12.97 -7.43
CA TYR A 293 6.32 11.83 -8.23
C TYR A 293 6.10 12.21 -9.69
N GLY A 294 5.43 13.34 -9.96
CA GLY A 294 5.23 13.85 -11.32
C GLY A 294 6.56 14.04 -12.06
N THR A 295 7.52 14.71 -11.42
CA THR A 295 8.85 14.96 -11.98
C THR A 295 9.60 13.67 -12.27
N VAL A 296 9.57 12.70 -11.35
CA VAL A 296 10.21 11.39 -11.50
C VAL A 296 9.59 10.61 -12.68
N LEU A 297 8.26 10.61 -12.79
CA LEU A 297 7.55 9.93 -13.89
C LEU A 297 7.81 10.60 -15.25
N THR A 298 7.81 11.93 -15.30
CA THR A 298 8.13 12.69 -16.51
C THR A 298 9.58 12.47 -16.94
N TRP A 299 10.52 12.51 -15.99
CA TRP A 299 11.94 12.21 -16.25
C TRP A 299 12.12 10.81 -16.82
N GLN A 300 11.43 9.83 -16.23
CA GLN A 300 11.50 8.46 -16.70
C GLN A 300 10.92 8.28 -18.12
N HIS A 301 9.85 9.00 -18.45
CA HIS A 301 9.31 9.02 -19.81
C HIS A 301 10.34 9.54 -20.83
N TYR A 302 11.03 10.65 -20.53
CA TYR A 302 12.07 11.21 -21.40
C TYR A 302 13.28 10.28 -21.59
N ARG A 303 13.52 9.36 -20.66
CA ARG A 303 14.63 8.40 -20.77
C ARG A 303 14.28 7.16 -21.61
N GLN A 304 13.00 6.91 -21.85
CA GLN A 304 12.54 5.73 -22.59
C GLN A 304 12.33 5.98 -24.09
N GLY A 305 12.17 7.23 -24.51
CA GLY A 305 12.05 7.64 -25.92
C GLY A 305 13.39 8.10 -26.47
#